data_AF-A0A8X6JPS2-F1
#
_entry.id   AF-A0A8X6JPS2-F1
#
_cell.length_a   1.000
_cell.length_b   1.000
_cell.length_c   1.000
_cell.angle_alpha   90.00
_cell.angle_beta   90.00
_cell.angle_gamma   90.00
#
_symmetry.space_group_name_H-M   'P 1'
#
loop_
_entity.id
_entity.type
_entity.pdbx_description
1 polymer ?
#
loop_
_entity_poly.entity_id
_entity_poly.type
_entity_poly.pdbx_seq_one_letter_code
_entity_poly.pdbx_strand_id
1 'polypeptide(L)'
;MEVINSEKKKTIITQLLRKGKRNIIFRYSSYVKLVRITAWMKRFLTNLKRTKDQRITGNLQFEEIKIAERALLKQVQIDAFNNEEDKRL
;
A
#
# COMPACT_ATOMS: atom_id res chain seq x y z
N MET A 1 -30.72 19.16 41.10
CA MET A 1 -30.66 18.37 39.86
C MET A 1 -29.48 18.88 39.07
N GLU A 2 -28.30 18.29 39.26
CA GLU A 2 -27.14 18.55 38.40
C GLU A 2 -26.65 17.20 37.89
N VAL A 3 -26.87 16.97 36.61
CA VAL A 3 -26.45 15.76 35.90
C VAL A 3 -24.99 15.97 35.53
N ILE A 4 -24.07 15.46 36.36
CA ILE A 4 -22.65 15.41 36.04
C ILE A 4 -22.49 14.42 34.88
N ASN A 5 -22.30 14.96 33.68
CA ASN A 5 -21.96 14.21 32.48
C ASN A 5 -20.60 13.53 32.71
N SER A 6 -20.63 12.25 33.10
CA SER A 6 -19.43 11.42 33.13
C SER A 6 -18.99 11.17 31.70
N GLU A 7 -18.11 12.03 31.19
CA GLU A 7 -17.43 11.84 29.92
C GLU A 7 -16.77 10.46 29.92
N LYS A 8 -17.42 9.50 29.27
CA LYS A 8 -16.83 8.22 28.91
C LYS A 8 -15.70 8.55 27.95
N LYS A 9 -14.46 8.63 28.47
CA LYS A 9 -13.26 8.65 27.64
C LYS A 9 -13.37 7.46 26.70
N LYS A 10 -13.64 7.73 25.41
CA LYS A 10 -13.69 6.71 24.38
C LYS A 10 -12.30 6.11 24.34
N THR A 11 -12.16 4.92 24.91
CA THR A 11 -10.97 4.09 24.75
C THR A 11 -10.66 4.07 23.26
N ILE A 12 -9.52 4.63 22.88
CA ILE A 12 -9.01 4.49 21.53
C ILE A 12 -8.76 3.00 21.38
N ILE A 13 -9.75 2.29 20.84
CA ILE A 13 -9.53 0.95 20.33
C ILE A 13 -8.56 1.19 19.19
N THR A 14 -7.27 1.07 19.48
CA THR A 14 -6.28 0.84 18.46
C THR A 14 -6.65 -0.54 17.94
N GLN A 15 -7.64 -0.58 17.04
CA GLN A 15 -7.87 -1.72 16.19
C GLN A 15 -6.53 -1.90 15.54
N LEU A 16 -5.76 -2.87 16.02
CA LEU A 16 -4.72 -3.49 15.24
C LEU A 16 -5.45 -3.83 13.95
N LEU A 17 -5.25 -2.98 12.93
CA LEU A 17 -5.63 -3.30 11.57
C LEU A 17 -4.71 -4.45 11.24
N ARG A 18 -5.09 -5.66 11.67
CA ARG A 18 -4.66 -6.91 11.08
C ARG A 18 -5.15 -6.78 9.66
N LYS A 19 -4.30 -6.13 8.87
CA LYS A 19 -4.49 -5.79 7.48
C LYS A 19 -4.72 -7.15 6.85
N GLY A 20 -5.98 -7.54 6.72
CA GLY A 20 -6.33 -8.74 5.96
C GLY A 20 -5.58 -8.54 4.66
N LYS A 21 -4.61 -9.43 4.37
CA LYS A 21 -3.77 -9.34 3.19
C LYS A 21 -4.71 -9.41 2.00
N ARG A 22 -5.28 -8.27 1.59
CA ARG A 22 -5.98 -8.14 0.32
C ARG A 22 -4.87 -8.25 -0.69
N ASN A 23 -4.66 -9.49 -1.14
CA ASN A 23 -3.53 -9.83 -1.96
C ASN A 23 -3.81 -9.24 -3.35
N ILE A 24 -3.42 -7.98 -3.52
CA ILE A 24 -3.67 -7.21 -4.75
C ILE A 24 -3.08 -7.91 -5.97
N ILE A 25 -2.08 -8.76 -5.76
CA ILE A 25 -1.47 -9.63 -6.77
C ILE A 25 -2.53 -10.49 -7.47
N PHE A 26 -3.45 -11.10 -6.72
CA PHE A 26 -4.49 -11.99 -7.27
C PHE A 26 -5.77 -11.26 -7.67
N ARG A 27 -5.89 -9.95 -7.40
CA ARG A 27 -7.09 -9.16 -7.72
C ARG A 27 -7.26 -8.94 -9.23
N TYR A 28 -6.17 -9.02 -10.00
CA TYR A 28 -6.20 -8.80 -11.43
C TYR A 28 -5.58 -10.01 -12.14
N SER A 29 -6.28 -10.54 -13.14
CA SER A 29 -5.81 -11.67 -13.96
C SER A 29 -4.74 -11.31 -14.99
N SER A 30 -4.34 -10.02 -15.07
CA SER A 30 -3.34 -9.53 -16.00
C SER A 30 -2.20 -8.84 -15.26
N TYR A 31 -0.98 -9.38 -15.42
CA TYR A 31 0.24 -8.80 -14.87
C TYR A 31 0.45 -7.36 -15.34
N VAL A 32 0.34 -7.11 -16.66
CA VAL A 32 0.52 -5.77 -17.24
C VAL A 32 -0.48 -4.77 -16.63
N LYS A 33 -1.74 -5.18 -16.42
CA LYS A 33 -2.75 -4.34 -15.79
C LYS A 33 -2.42 -4.05 -14.33
N LEU A 34 -2.00 -5.07 -13.58
CA LEU A 34 -1.59 -4.94 -12.18
C LEU A 34 -0.41 -3.97 -12.02
N VAL A 35 0.61 -4.11 -12.87
CA VAL A 35 1.79 -3.23 -12.88
C VAL A 35 1.39 -1.79 -13.17
N ARG A 36 0.59 -1.55 -14.22
CA ARG A 36 0.12 -0.20 -14.59
C ARG A 36 -0.68 0.46 -13.47
N ILE A 37 -1.63 -0.26 -12.86
CA ILE A 37 -2.41 0.25 -11.73
C ILE A 37 -1.49 0.59 -10.56
N THR A 38 -0.53 -0.29 -10.24
CA THR A 38 0.43 -0.07 -9.16
C THR A 38 1.31 1.17 -9.42
N ALA A 39 1.76 1.37 -10.65
CA ALA A 39 2.52 2.55 -11.06
C ALA A 39 1.70 3.83 -10.90
N TRP A 40 0.44 3.84 -11.35
CA TRP A 40 -0.46 4.98 -11.16
C TRP A 40 -0.71 5.31 -9.69
N MET A 41 -0.95 4.30 -8.86
CA MET A 41 -1.10 4.47 -7.42
C MET A 41 0.15 5.07 -6.78
N LYS A 42 1.35 4.62 -7.18
CA LYS A 42 2.62 5.18 -6.70
C LYS A 42 2.84 6.62 -7.14
N ARG A 43 2.55 6.95 -8.41
CA ARG A 43 2.59 8.33 -8.90
C ARG A 43 1.64 9.22 -8.12
N PHE A 44 0.41 8.76 -7.90
CA PHE A 44 -0.57 9.50 -7.12
C PHE A 44 -0.04 9.84 -5.72
N LEU A 45 0.48 8.84 -5.00
CA LEU A 45 1.08 9.05 -3.67
C LEU A 45 2.28 10.00 -3.70
N THR A 46 3.08 9.96 -4.77
CA THR A 46 4.22 10.87 -4.96
C THR A 46 3.74 12.30 -5.20
N ASN A 47 2.73 12.48 -6.05
CA ASN A 47 2.15 13.77 -6.39
C ASN A 47 1.43 14.43 -5.21
N LEU A 48 0.88 13.66 -4.27
CA LEU A 48 0.31 14.20 -3.02
C LEU A 48 1.35 14.95 -2.17
N LYS A 49 2.62 14.57 -2.27
CA LYS A 49 3.73 15.19 -1.52
C LYS A 49 4.36 16.38 -2.26
N ARG A 50 3.87 16.72 -3.45
CA ARG A 50 4.44 17.75 -4.33
C ARG A 50 3.46 18.91 -4.51
N THR A 51 4.02 20.11 -4.69
CA THR A 51 3.27 21.28 -5.12
C THR A 51 2.71 21.07 -6.52
N LYS A 52 1.67 21.83 -6.90
CA LYS A 52 0.90 21.59 -8.14
C LYS A 52 1.79 21.60 -9.40
N ASP A 53 2.79 22.48 -9.42
CA ASP A 53 3.79 22.68 -10.47
C ASP A 53 4.81 21.53 -10.56
N GLN A 54 5.07 20.81 -9.48
CA GLN A 54 6.04 19.71 -9.42
C GLN A 54 5.41 18.32 -9.67
N ARG A 55 4.08 18.26 -9.83
CA ARG A 55 3.37 17.00 -10.04
C ARG A 55 3.68 16.43 -11.42
N ILE A 56 3.90 15.12 -11.45
CA ILE A 56 4.09 14.38 -12.70
C ILE A 56 2.72 14.15 -13.33
N THR A 57 2.56 14.58 -14.58
CA THR A 57 1.35 14.41 -15.39
C THR A 57 1.69 13.67 -16.69
N GLY A 58 0.70 13.38 -17.54
CA GLY A 58 0.90 12.65 -18.80
C GLY A 58 1.08 11.14 -18.62
N ASN A 59 1.69 10.46 -19.59
CA ASN A 59 1.83 8.99 -19.60
C ASN A 59 2.79 8.49 -18.51
N LEU A 60 2.62 7.23 -18.09
CA LEU A 60 3.57 6.54 -17.21
C LEU A 60 4.95 6.47 -17.86
N GLN A 61 5.97 6.87 -17.12
CA GLN A 61 7.35 6.72 -17.56
C GLN A 61 7.84 5.30 -17.29
N PHE A 62 8.83 4.86 -18.06
CA PHE A 62 9.45 3.54 -17.92
C PHE A 62 9.93 3.27 -16.49
N GLU A 63 10.54 4.26 -15.84
CA GLU A 63 11.04 4.10 -14.47
C GLU A 63 9.91 3.85 -13.45
N GLU A 64 8.74 4.47 -13.63
CA GLU A 64 7.59 4.23 -12.74
C GLU A 64 7.03 2.83 -12.89
N ILE A 65 7.04 2.30 -14.12
CA ILE A 65 6.65 0.92 -14.42
C ILE A 65 7.63 -0.03 -13.73
N LYS A 66 8.94 0.18 -13.91
CA LYS A 66 10.00 -0.64 -13.30
C LYS A 66 9.95 -0.64 -11.77
N ILE A 67 9.70 0.53 -11.16
CA ILE A 67 9.51 0.65 -9.71
C ILE A 67 8.26 -0.11 -9.25
N ALA A 68 7.17 -0.06 -10.02
CA ALA A 68 5.94 -0.79 -9.70
C ALA A 68 6.14 -2.31 -9.79
N GLU A 69 6.80 -2.80 -10.85
CA GLU A 69 7.14 -4.23 -11.00
C GLU A 69 7.98 -4.73 -9.83
N ARG A 70 9.04 -3.99 -9.47
CA ARG A 70 9.90 -4.34 -8.34
C ARG A 70 9.14 -4.37 -7.02
N ALA A 71 8.21 -3.45 -6.81
CA ALA A 71 7.39 -3.42 -5.60
C ALA A 71 6.46 -4.63 -5.51
N LEU A 72 5.84 -5.03 -6.64
CA LEU A 72 5.01 -6.22 -6.70
C LEU A 72 5.83 -7.50 -6.47
N LEU A 73 7.01 -7.61 -7.09
CA LEU A 73 7.90 -8.75 -6.92
C LEU A 73 8.34 -8.90 -5.45
N LYS A 74 8.73 -7.80 -4.80
CA LYS A 74 9.04 -7.80 -3.36
C LYS A 74 7.86 -8.28 -2.52
N GLN A 75 6.64 -7.89 -2.86
CA GLN A 75 5.44 -8.35 -2.15
C GLN A 75 5.23 -9.85 -2.33
N VAL A 76 5.38 -10.39 -3.54
CA VAL A 76 5.31 -11.85 -3.79
C VAL A 76 6.40 -12.57 -3.02
N GLN A 77 7.64 -12.06 -3.03
CA GLN A 77 8.75 -12.65 -2.29
C GLN A 77 8.46 -12.70 -0.79
N ILE A 78 8.00 -11.59 -0.20
CA ILE A 78 7.61 -11.55 1.21
C ILE A 78 6.48 -12.54 1.47
N ASP A 79 5.47 -12.63 0.60
CA ASP A 79 4.35 -13.55 0.80
C ASP A 79 4.75 -15.02 0.66
N ALA A 80 5.70 -15.34 -0.23
CA ALA A 80 6.20 -16.70 -0.45
C ALA A 80 7.11 -17.18 0.69
N PHE A 81 7.96 -16.30 1.22
CA PHE A 81 9.00 -16.64 2.19
C PHE A 81 8.71 -16.13 3.62
N ASN A 82 7.48 -15.67 3.90
CA ASN A 82 7.13 -15.04 5.17
C ASN A 82 7.30 -15.94 6.41
N ASN A 83 7.47 -17.25 6.20
CA ASN A 83 7.53 -18.27 7.25
C ASN A 83 8.85 -19.08 7.22
N GLU A 84 9.83 -18.71 6.40
CA GLU A 84 11.13 -19.37 6.41
C GLU A 84 12.02 -18.71 7.47
N GLU A 85 12.12 -19.33 8.66
CA GLU A 85 13.34 -19.22 9.46
C GLU A 85 14.43 -20.00 8.71
N ASP A 86 15.00 -19.40 7.66
CA ASP A 86 16.06 -20.03 6.91
C ASP A 86 17.33 -20.07 7.78
N LYS A 87 17.55 -21.20 8.46
CA LYS A 87 18.76 -21.48 9.25
C LYS A 87 19.94 -21.92 8.39
N ARG A 88 19.87 -21.84 7.05
CA ARG A 88 20.91 -22.36 6.14
C ARG A 88 21.25 -21.46 4.95
N LEU A 89 21.17 -20.14 5.13
CA LEU A 89 21.89 -19.16 4.30
C LEU A 89 22.91 -18.40 5.14
#